data_AF-A0A8J6NZ52-F1
#
_entry.id   AF-A0A8J6NZ52-F1
#
_cell.length_a   1.000
_cell.length_b   1.000
_cell.length_c   1.000
_cell.angle_alpha   90.00
_cell.angle_beta   90.00
_cell.angle_gamma   90.00
#
_symmetry.space_group_name_H-M   'P 1'
#
loop_
_entity.id
_entity.type
_entity.pdbx_description
1 polymer ?
#
loop_
_entity_poly.entity_id
_entity_poly.type
_entity_poly.pdbx_seq_one_letter_code
_entity_poly.pdbx_strand_id
1 'polypeptide(L)'
;MRNIRVRNIFFAGHFVTFFLVFFLFLPCSQSYAGSDSEADVKPFLIIDANKQFEFAEYLFSNQEYASAISEYERFIYFFPKDDRIEPAMFKIGMAHFKSKGFRQAVNAFKVLIEKYGQTALSIKSYLMISESYAKLNAFDDAIINLHNLITITGDENIRDEAYYRIGWLYIEMASWGKAKNYFSKISAPNKDTYRLKRLAVD
;
A
#
# COMPACT_ATOMS: atom_id res chain seq x y z
N MET A 1 32.83 1.72 -44.81
CA MET A 1 34.15 1.81 -44.14
C MET A 1 34.88 3.07 -44.59
N ARG A 2 35.25 3.97 -43.67
CA ARG A 2 36.33 4.97 -43.83
C ARG A 2 36.63 5.57 -42.46
N ASN A 3 37.77 5.19 -41.87
CA ASN A 3 38.25 5.74 -40.60
C ASN A 3 38.94 7.08 -40.86
N ILE A 4 38.72 8.08 -40.01
CA ILE A 4 39.55 9.28 -39.93
C ILE A 4 39.93 9.52 -38.48
N ARG A 5 41.20 9.25 -38.13
CA ARG A 5 41.83 9.75 -36.90
C ARG A 5 42.37 11.14 -37.19
N VAL A 6 42.22 12.07 -36.24
CA VAL A 6 42.94 13.35 -36.23
C VAL A 6 43.81 13.41 -34.96
N ARG A 7 44.99 14.02 -35.09
CA ARG A 7 46.12 13.89 -34.15
C ARG A 7 46.00 14.79 -32.92
N ASN A 8 46.47 14.29 -31.78
CA ASN A 8 46.91 15.13 -30.66
C ASN A 8 48.06 16.04 -31.12
N ILE A 9 48.06 17.28 -30.62
CA ILE A 9 49.19 18.21 -30.73
C ILE A 9 49.68 18.48 -29.31
N PHE A 10 50.89 18.03 -29.00
CA PHE A 10 51.64 18.49 -27.83
C PHE A 10 52.27 19.85 -28.15
N PHE A 11 52.26 20.76 -27.17
CA PHE A 11 53.22 21.85 -27.11
C PHE A 11 53.84 21.87 -25.71
N ALA A 12 55.17 21.83 -25.66
CA ALA A 12 55.95 21.93 -24.44
C ALA A 12 56.68 23.29 -24.41
N GLY A 13 56.90 23.85 -23.22
CA GLY A 13 57.61 25.11 -23.04
C GLY A 13 57.86 25.40 -21.56
N HIS A 14 59.07 25.13 -21.09
CA HIS A 14 59.56 25.48 -19.73
C HIS A 14 59.91 26.97 -19.61
N PHE A 15 59.89 27.52 -18.38
CA PHE A 15 60.96 28.30 -17.70
C PHE A 15 60.40 28.76 -16.33
N VAL A 16 60.75 28.20 -15.16
CA VAL A 16 62.03 28.20 -14.40
C VAL A 16 62.24 29.46 -13.53
N THR A 17 61.81 29.32 -12.26
CA THR A 17 62.38 29.79 -10.96
C THR A 17 62.98 31.19 -10.76
N PHE A 18 62.43 31.92 -9.78
CA PHE A 18 63.09 32.53 -8.59
C PHE A 18 61.95 33.04 -7.64
N PHE A 19 62.11 33.41 -6.37
CA PHE A 19 63.27 33.55 -5.47
C PHE A 19 62.96 32.94 -4.07
N LEU A 20 63.87 33.03 -3.09
CA LEU A 20 63.76 32.47 -1.73
C LEU A 20 63.57 33.53 -0.62
N VAL A 21 62.81 33.13 0.42
CA VAL A 21 62.96 33.45 1.86
C VAL A 21 62.90 34.92 2.33
N PHE A 22 61.91 35.18 3.17
CA PHE A 22 62.08 36.03 4.35
C PHE A 22 61.49 35.32 5.58
N PHE A 23 62.34 34.67 6.37
CA PHE A 23 62.02 34.15 7.69
C PHE A 23 62.35 35.23 8.73
N LEU A 24 61.47 35.45 9.72
CA LEU A 24 61.80 35.46 11.16
C LEU A 24 60.60 35.91 12.04
N PHE A 25 60.63 35.47 13.31
CA PHE A 25 59.76 35.85 14.44
C PHE A 25 58.32 35.29 14.54
N LEU A 26 58.25 34.06 15.08
CA LEU A 26 57.28 33.70 16.15
C LEU A 26 57.69 34.43 17.46
N PRO A 27 56.84 34.52 18.53
CA PRO A 27 55.57 33.81 18.77
C PRO A 27 54.40 34.68 19.27
N CYS A 28 53.17 34.13 19.24
CA CYS A 28 52.27 34.02 20.41
C CYS A 28 50.94 33.37 19.98
N SER A 29 50.43 32.45 20.78
CA SER A 29 49.12 31.83 20.58
C SER A 29 47.98 32.83 20.84
N GLN A 30 47.28 33.26 19.79
CA GLN A 30 45.85 33.44 19.91
C GLN A 30 45.20 32.14 19.45
N SER A 31 44.70 31.38 20.43
CA SER A 31 43.84 30.23 20.18
C SER A 31 42.61 30.75 19.44
N TYR A 32 42.57 30.51 18.14
CA TYR A 32 41.32 30.57 17.41
C TYR A 32 40.50 29.39 17.93
N ALA A 33 39.72 29.63 18.97
CA ALA A 33 38.55 28.83 19.28
C ALA A 33 37.57 29.08 18.14
N GLY A 34 37.90 28.51 16.97
CA GLY A 34 36.91 28.24 15.95
C GLY A 34 35.83 27.48 16.69
N SER A 35 34.63 28.04 16.66
CA SER A 35 33.44 27.29 17.00
C SER A 35 33.59 25.91 16.41
N ASP A 36 33.32 24.87 17.21
CA ASP A 36 32.76 23.65 16.64
C ASP A 36 31.43 24.09 16.00
N SER A 37 31.54 24.57 14.76
CA SER A 37 30.44 24.46 13.83
C SER A 37 30.29 22.97 13.70
N GLU A 38 29.35 22.42 14.49
CA GLU A 38 28.59 21.26 14.06
C GLU A 38 28.28 21.52 12.60
N ALA A 39 29.04 20.87 11.72
CA ALA A 39 28.81 20.99 10.31
C ALA A 39 27.34 20.62 10.14
N ASP A 40 26.58 21.45 9.44
CA ASP A 40 25.17 21.20 9.17
C ASP A 40 25.09 19.97 8.25
N VAL A 41 25.26 18.80 8.88
CA VAL A 41 25.06 17.48 8.30
C VAL A 41 23.57 17.36 8.18
N LYS A 42 23.05 18.05 7.15
CA LYS A 42 21.68 17.94 6.66
C LYS A 42 21.33 16.47 6.75
N PRO A 43 20.42 16.08 7.67
CA PRO A 43 20.35 14.71 8.14
C PRO A 43 20.18 13.81 6.92
N PHE A 44 21.16 12.92 6.71
CA PHE A 44 21.08 11.96 5.61
C PHE A 44 19.74 11.26 5.78
N LEU A 45 18.89 11.33 4.75
CA LEU A 45 17.53 10.79 4.85
C LEU A 45 17.63 9.27 4.87
N ILE A 46 17.81 8.72 6.08
CA ILE A 46 17.71 7.29 6.34
C ILE A 46 16.24 6.95 6.15
N ILE A 47 15.93 6.48 4.94
CA ILE A 47 14.67 5.82 4.61
C ILE A 47 14.70 4.49 5.35
N ASP A 48 13.94 4.42 6.44
CA ASP A 48 13.65 3.18 7.15
C ASP A 48 12.19 2.78 6.93
N ALA A 49 11.90 1.53 7.24
CA ALA A 49 10.58 0.93 7.03
C ALA A 49 9.45 1.68 7.76
N ASN A 50 9.72 2.24 8.94
CA ASN A 50 8.73 2.97 9.71
C ASN A 50 8.37 4.29 9.03
N LYS A 51 9.36 5.13 8.71
CA LYS A 51 9.11 6.41 8.03
C LYS A 51 8.39 6.22 6.70
N GLN A 52 8.78 5.21 5.92
CA GLN A 52 8.15 4.94 4.63
C GLN A 52 6.69 4.48 4.77
N PHE A 53 6.39 3.62 5.76
CA PHE A 53 5.02 3.18 6.03
C PHE A 53 4.14 4.29 6.62
N GLU A 54 4.67 5.05 7.58
CA GLU A 54 3.99 6.18 8.22
C GLU A 54 3.67 7.29 7.22
N PHE A 55 4.54 7.56 6.26
CA PHE A 55 4.27 8.53 5.19
C PHE A 55 3.15 8.05 4.25
N ALA A 56 3.12 6.75 3.91
CA ALA A 56 2.01 6.17 3.14
C ALA A 56 0.67 6.22 3.89
N GLU A 57 0.68 5.96 5.20
CA GLU A 57 -0.49 6.12 6.09
C GLU A 57 -0.96 7.57 6.18
N TYR A 58 -0.03 8.53 6.31
CA TYR A 58 -0.33 9.97 6.31
C TYR A 58 -1.05 10.38 5.02
N LEU A 59 -0.48 10.07 3.86
CA LEU A 59 -1.08 10.34 2.55
C LEU A 59 -2.47 9.68 2.40
N PHE A 60 -2.61 8.43 2.87
CA PHE A 60 -3.91 7.73 2.88
C PHE A 60 -4.94 8.43 3.75
N SER A 61 -4.54 8.96 4.91
CA SER A 61 -5.41 9.71 5.82
C SER A 61 -5.84 11.06 5.22
N ASN A 62 -4.96 11.74 4.50
CA ASN A 62 -5.25 12.95 3.71
C ASN A 62 -6.11 12.71 2.47
N GLN A 63 -6.45 11.45 2.17
CA GLN A 63 -7.17 11.03 0.95
C GLN A 63 -6.36 11.19 -0.35
N GLU A 64 -5.04 11.35 -0.26
CA GLU A 64 -4.09 11.42 -1.37
C GLU A 64 -3.80 10.01 -1.91
N TYR A 65 -4.83 9.30 -2.34
CA TYR A 65 -4.80 7.86 -2.57
C TYR A 65 -3.75 7.40 -3.60
N ALA A 66 -3.51 8.17 -4.67
CA ALA A 66 -2.49 7.84 -5.68
C ALA A 66 -1.06 7.94 -5.12
N SER A 67 -0.78 8.99 -4.34
CA SER A 67 0.48 9.16 -3.61
C SER A 67 0.65 8.03 -2.59
N ALA A 68 -0.38 7.75 -1.79
CA ALA A 68 -0.36 6.69 -0.79
C ALA A 68 -0.04 5.31 -1.39
N ILE A 69 -0.69 4.95 -2.51
CA ILE A 69 -0.41 3.70 -3.24
C ILE A 69 1.08 3.64 -3.62
N SER A 70 1.61 4.71 -4.21
CA SER A 70 3.02 4.78 -4.63
C SER A 70 3.99 4.58 -3.47
N GLU A 71 3.68 5.13 -2.29
CA GLU A 71 4.53 4.99 -1.10
C GLU A 71 4.39 3.61 -0.41
N TYR A 72 3.21 2.97 -0.46
CA TYR A 72 3.04 1.57 -0.05
C TYR A 72 3.76 0.60 -1.01
N GLU A 73 3.74 0.86 -2.32
CA GLU A 73 4.48 0.07 -3.31
C GLU A 73 6.00 0.17 -3.09
N ARG A 74 6.52 1.38 -2.81
CA ARG A 74 7.92 1.58 -2.41
C ARG A 74 8.25 0.87 -1.10
N PHE A 75 7.36 0.95 -0.10
CA PHE A 75 7.52 0.19 1.14
C PHE A 75 7.68 -1.30 0.87
N ILE A 76 6.81 -1.87 0.03
CA ILE A 76 6.84 -3.29 -0.35
C ILE A 76 8.13 -3.66 -1.09
N TYR A 77 8.60 -2.78 -1.97
CA TYR A 77 9.82 -3.00 -2.76
C TYR A 77 11.10 -2.93 -1.92
N PHE A 78 11.25 -1.92 -1.06
CA PHE A 78 12.48 -1.69 -0.30
C PHE A 78 12.55 -2.50 1.01
N PHE A 79 11.41 -2.88 1.60
CA PHE A 79 11.34 -3.59 2.88
C PHE A 79 10.59 -4.93 2.80
N PRO A 80 10.90 -5.82 1.83
CA PRO A 80 10.08 -7.00 1.49
C PRO A 80 9.99 -8.09 2.58
N LYS A 81 10.67 -7.90 3.72
CA LYS A 81 10.66 -8.78 4.90
C LYS A 81 9.96 -8.17 6.11
N ASP A 82 9.39 -6.96 6.00
CA ASP A 82 8.67 -6.32 7.09
C ASP A 82 7.29 -6.98 7.31
N ASP A 83 6.86 -7.12 8.55
CA ASP A 83 5.58 -7.76 8.88
C ASP A 83 4.35 -6.97 8.36
N ARG A 84 4.52 -5.67 8.06
CA ARG A 84 3.45 -4.80 7.55
C ARG A 84 3.20 -4.90 6.05
N ILE A 85 3.88 -5.81 5.34
CA ILE A 85 3.69 -5.98 3.88
C ILE A 85 2.23 -6.37 3.54
N GLU A 86 1.60 -7.24 4.32
CA GLU A 86 0.18 -7.57 4.12
C GLU A 86 -0.75 -6.37 4.41
N PRO A 87 -0.62 -5.66 5.55
CA PRO A 87 -1.28 -4.36 5.76
C PRO A 87 -1.09 -3.36 4.62
N ALA A 88 0.12 -3.19 4.08
CA ALA A 88 0.40 -2.28 2.97
C ALA A 88 -0.36 -2.68 1.70
N MET A 89 -0.36 -3.98 1.34
CA MET A 89 -1.14 -4.50 0.22
C MET A 89 -2.65 -4.29 0.41
N PHE A 90 -3.15 -4.48 1.64
CA PHE A 90 -4.56 -4.21 1.95
C PHE A 90 -4.89 -2.70 1.79
N LYS A 91 -3.98 -1.83 2.22
CA LYS A 91 -4.13 -0.37 2.10
C LYS A 91 -4.13 0.10 0.65
N ILE A 92 -3.33 -0.50 -0.24
CA ILE A 92 -3.39 -0.25 -1.69
C ILE A 92 -4.79 -0.56 -2.25
N GLY A 93 -5.35 -1.74 -1.94
CA GLY A 93 -6.72 -2.10 -2.34
C GLY A 93 -7.78 -1.13 -1.78
N MET A 94 -7.64 -0.72 -0.51
CA MET A 94 -8.52 0.27 0.11
C MET A 94 -8.39 1.68 -0.51
N ALA A 95 -7.20 2.07 -0.95
CA ALA A 95 -6.94 3.36 -1.59
C ALA A 95 -7.60 3.42 -2.98
N HIS A 96 -7.49 2.34 -3.76
CA HIS A 96 -8.25 2.17 -4.99
C HIS A 96 -9.78 2.18 -4.74
N PHE A 97 -10.25 1.49 -3.70
CA PHE A 97 -11.68 1.47 -3.36
C PHE A 97 -12.20 2.88 -3.02
N LYS A 98 -11.49 3.61 -2.15
CA LYS A 98 -11.87 4.96 -1.71
C LYS A 98 -11.79 6.00 -2.83
N SER A 99 -10.84 5.86 -3.76
CA SER A 99 -10.75 6.67 -4.99
C SER A 99 -11.74 6.25 -6.09
N LYS A 100 -12.67 5.32 -5.81
CA LYS A 100 -13.67 4.75 -6.74
C LYS A 100 -13.06 3.94 -7.90
N GLY A 101 -11.77 3.62 -7.85
CA GLY A 101 -11.09 2.68 -8.74
C GLY A 101 -11.45 1.22 -8.41
N PHE A 102 -12.73 0.87 -8.45
CA PHE A 102 -13.23 -0.41 -7.95
C PHE A 102 -12.62 -1.62 -8.66
N ARG A 103 -12.33 -1.53 -9.97
CA ARG A 103 -11.68 -2.62 -10.72
C ARG A 103 -10.22 -2.82 -10.28
N GLN A 104 -9.51 -1.73 -10.00
CA GLN A 104 -8.15 -1.76 -9.46
C GLN A 104 -8.15 -2.29 -8.02
N ALA A 105 -9.15 -1.93 -7.22
CA ALA A 105 -9.34 -2.45 -5.87
C ALA A 105 -9.52 -3.98 -5.89
N VAL A 106 -10.40 -4.50 -6.75
CA VAL A 106 -10.56 -5.96 -6.96
C VAL A 106 -9.23 -6.64 -7.27
N ASN A 107 -8.43 -6.08 -8.18
CA ASN A 107 -7.14 -6.66 -8.55
C ASN A 107 -6.15 -6.65 -7.36
N ALA A 108 -5.99 -5.53 -6.67
CA ALA A 108 -5.10 -5.42 -5.51
C ALA A 108 -5.49 -6.39 -4.37
N PHE A 109 -6.79 -6.52 -4.07
CA PHE A 109 -7.29 -7.46 -3.09
C PHE A 109 -7.10 -8.93 -3.51
N LYS A 110 -7.23 -9.26 -4.81
CA LYS A 110 -6.93 -10.62 -5.31
C LYS A 110 -5.45 -10.97 -5.13
N VAL A 111 -4.53 -10.06 -5.43
CA VAL A 111 -3.08 -10.27 -5.24
C VAL A 111 -2.72 -10.49 -3.77
N LEU A 112 -3.42 -9.83 -2.83
CA LEU A 112 -3.26 -10.11 -1.39
C LEU A 112 -3.70 -11.53 -1.05
N ILE A 113 -4.90 -11.93 -1.47
CA ILE A 113 -5.46 -13.27 -1.21
C ILE A 113 -4.57 -14.36 -1.80
N GLU A 114 -4.07 -14.18 -3.02
CA GLU A 114 -3.15 -15.12 -3.69
C GLU A 114 -1.84 -15.32 -2.90
N LYS A 115 -1.33 -14.25 -2.27
CA LYS A 115 -0.08 -14.27 -1.52
C LYS A 115 -0.22 -14.79 -0.09
N TYR A 116 -1.33 -14.53 0.59
CA TYR A 116 -1.50 -14.80 2.03
C TYR A 116 -2.59 -15.84 2.38
N GLY A 117 -3.44 -16.25 1.43
CA GLY A 117 -4.40 -17.33 1.60
C GLY A 117 -5.60 -16.98 2.50
N GLN A 118 -5.60 -17.45 3.75
CA GLN A 118 -6.72 -17.29 4.70
C GLN A 118 -6.29 -16.57 5.99
N THR A 119 -5.74 -15.37 5.83
CA THR A 119 -5.56 -14.41 6.93
C THR A 119 -6.83 -13.58 7.16
N ALA A 120 -6.90 -12.86 8.29
CA ALA A 120 -7.96 -11.88 8.54
C ALA A 120 -8.03 -10.79 7.47
N LEU A 121 -6.89 -10.34 6.92
CA LEU A 121 -6.85 -9.38 5.82
C LEU A 121 -7.25 -10.00 4.48
N SER A 122 -6.98 -11.29 4.24
CA SER A 122 -7.48 -12.01 3.06
C SER A 122 -9.01 -12.17 3.11
N ILE A 123 -9.58 -12.56 4.26
CA ILE A 123 -11.03 -12.63 4.49
C ILE A 123 -11.66 -11.25 4.25
N LYS A 124 -11.10 -10.19 4.83
CA LYS A 124 -11.56 -8.81 4.60
C LYS A 124 -11.44 -8.40 3.13
N SER A 125 -10.41 -8.87 2.43
CA SER A 125 -10.22 -8.63 1.00
C SER A 125 -11.31 -9.28 0.14
N TYR A 126 -11.77 -10.49 0.46
CA TYR A 126 -12.95 -11.09 -0.18
C TYR A 126 -14.19 -10.19 -0.01
N LEU A 127 -14.46 -9.72 1.20
CA LEU A 127 -15.61 -8.84 1.46
C LEU A 127 -15.51 -7.52 0.68
N MET A 128 -14.30 -6.94 0.59
CA MET A 128 -14.06 -5.71 -0.19
C MET A 128 -14.12 -5.93 -1.71
N ILE A 129 -13.74 -7.11 -2.23
CA ILE A 129 -13.94 -7.47 -3.65
C ILE A 129 -15.44 -7.50 -3.96
N SER A 130 -16.25 -8.14 -3.10
CA SER A 130 -17.70 -8.17 -3.26
C SER A 130 -18.31 -6.77 -3.26
N GLU A 131 -17.90 -5.91 -2.33
CA GLU A 131 -18.35 -4.51 -2.27
C GLU A 131 -17.93 -3.73 -3.53
N SER A 132 -16.71 -3.95 -4.03
CA SER A 132 -16.18 -3.32 -5.24
C SER A 132 -16.97 -3.73 -6.48
N TYR A 133 -17.31 -5.02 -6.63
CA TYR A 133 -18.16 -5.51 -7.71
C TYR A 133 -19.60 -4.99 -7.60
N ALA A 134 -20.18 -4.93 -6.40
CA ALA A 134 -21.48 -4.33 -6.17
C ALA A 134 -21.52 -2.83 -6.58
N LYS A 135 -20.47 -2.08 -6.26
CA LYS A 135 -20.29 -0.67 -6.70
C LYS A 135 -20.10 -0.51 -8.21
N LEU A 136 -19.81 -1.59 -8.93
CA LEU A 136 -19.76 -1.66 -10.40
C LEU A 136 -21.07 -2.19 -11.02
N ASN A 137 -22.11 -2.48 -10.21
CA ASN A 137 -23.31 -3.23 -10.58
C ASN A 137 -23.04 -4.65 -11.13
N ALA A 138 -21.85 -5.20 -10.87
CA ALA A 138 -21.46 -6.57 -11.23
C ALA A 138 -21.90 -7.54 -10.14
N PHE A 139 -23.21 -7.65 -9.92
CA PHE A 139 -23.76 -8.40 -8.77
C PHE A 139 -23.44 -9.89 -8.81
N ASP A 140 -23.43 -10.52 -10.00
CA ASP A 140 -23.06 -11.93 -10.14
C ASP A 140 -21.59 -12.19 -9.75
N ASP A 141 -20.65 -11.32 -10.17
CA ASP A 141 -19.24 -11.39 -9.76
C ASP A 141 -19.08 -11.23 -8.24
N ALA A 142 -19.85 -10.32 -7.63
CA ALA A 142 -19.86 -10.12 -6.18
C ALA A 142 -20.34 -11.38 -5.44
N ILE A 143 -21.42 -12.00 -5.90
CA ILE A 143 -22.01 -13.21 -5.34
C ILE A 143 -21.06 -14.42 -5.50
N ILE A 144 -20.44 -14.61 -6.68
CA ILE A 144 -19.43 -15.65 -6.93
C ILE A 144 -18.25 -15.51 -5.96
N ASN A 145 -17.75 -14.29 -5.78
CA ASN A 145 -16.65 -14.04 -4.87
C ASN A 145 -17.01 -14.31 -3.39
N LEU A 146 -18.24 -14.02 -2.95
CA LEU A 146 -18.70 -14.41 -1.60
C LEU A 146 -18.90 -15.93 -1.47
N HIS A 147 -19.30 -16.63 -2.53
CA HIS A 147 -19.33 -18.09 -2.54
C HIS A 147 -17.94 -18.70 -2.37
N ASN A 148 -16.92 -18.16 -3.02
CA ASN A 148 -15.53 -18.61 -2.82
C ASN A 148 -15.10 -18.48 -1.35
N LEU A 149 -15.44 -17.36 -0.69
CA LEU A 149 -15.19 -17.17 0.75
C LEU A 149 -15.92 -18.24 1.59
N ILE A 150 -17.19 -18.52 1.29
CA ILE A 150 -17.99 -19.57 1.98
C ILE A 150 -17.36 -20.95 1.82
N THR A 151 -16.82 -21.28 0.64
CA THR A 151 -16.17 -22.56 0.36
C THR A 151 -14.86 -22.73 1.12
N ILE A 152 -14.07 -21.68 1.29
CA ILE A 152 -12.80 -21.78 2.03
C ILE A 152 -12.94 -21.65 3.54
N THR A 153 -13.96 -20.95 4.06
CA THR A 153 -14.03 -20.61 5.49
C THR A 153 -14.56 -21.73 6.37
N GLY A 154 -13.78 -22.10 7.39
CA GLY A 154 -14.24 -22.93 8.51
C GLY A 154 -15.12 -22.18 9.51
N ASP A 155 -14.97 -20.86 9.61
CA ASP A 155 -15.64 -20.00 10.60
C ASP A 155 -17.10 -19.71 10.21
N GLU A 156 -18.02 -19.95 11.14
CA GLU A 156 -19.47 -19.76 10.96
C GLU A 156 -19.88 -18.29 10.87
N ASN A 157 -19.25 -17.39 11.63
CA ASN A 157 -19.56 -15.95 11.60
C ASN A 157 -19.16 -15.34 10.25
N ILE A 158 -18.01 -15.73 9.71
CA ILE A 158 -17.56 -15.30 8.37
C ILE A 158 -18.51 -15.84 7.29
N ARG A 159 -18.99 -17.08 7.45
CA ARG A 159 -19.97 -17.69 6.54
C ARG A 159 -21.32 -16.97 6.59
N ASP A 160 -21.78 -16.62 7.79
CA ASP A 160 -23.01 -15.86 8.04
C ASP A 160 -22.93 -14.45 7.46
N GLU A 161 -21.80 -13.75 7.61
CA GLU A 161 -21.60 -12.42 7.01
C GLU A 161 -21.66 -12.50 5.48
N ALA A 162 -21.04 -13.54 4.88
CA ALA A 162 -21.12 -13.77 3.44
C ALA A 162 -22.55 -14.06 2.98
N TYR A 163 -23.30 -14.91 3.69
CA TYR A 163 -24.73 -15.14 3.39
C TYR A 163 -25.58 -13.88 3.55
N TYR A 164 -25.32 -13.06 4.56
CA TYR A 164 -26.00 -11.78 4.77
C TYR A 164 -25.77 -10.84 3.58
N ARG A 165 -24.51 -10.68 3.16
CA ARG A 165 -24.15 -9.85 1.99
C ARG A 165 -24.75 -10.37 0.68
N ILE A 166 -24.70 -11.69 0.42
CA ILE A 166 -25.38 -12.30 -0.74
C ILE A 166 -26.89 -12.02 -0.70
N GLY A 167 -27.52 -12.12 0.47
CA GLY A 167 -28.94 -11.80 0.65
C GLY A 167 -29.27 -10.38 0.19
N TRP A 168 -28.51 -9.38 0.62
CA TRP A 168 -28.69 -7.99 0.19
C TRP A 168 -28.39 -7.76 -1.30
N LEU A 169 -27.39 -8.41 -1.88
CA LEU A 169 -27.14 -8.34 -3.32
C LEU A 169 -28.35 -8.85 -4.13
N TYR A 170 -29.04 -9.90 -3.65
CA TYR A 170 -30.29 -10.34 -4.25
C TYR A 170 -31.48 -9.39 -4.01
N ILE A 171 -31.47 -8.56 -2.97
CA ILE A 171 -32.47 -7.48 -2.80
C ILE A 171 -32.28 -6.40 -3.86
N GLU A 172 -31.04 -5.94 -4.09
CA GLU A 172 -30.71 -4.99 -5.17
C GLU A 172 -31.11 -5.51 -6.56
N MET A 173 -30.99 -6.83 -6.78
CA MET A 173 -31.44 -7.52 -8.00
C MET A 173 -32.96 -7.85 -8.02
N ALA A 174 -33.77 -7.27 -7.13
CA ALA A 174 -35.21 -7.55 -6.95
C ALA A 174 -35.58 -9.06 -6.85
N SER A 175 -34.63 -9.89 -6.42
CA SER A 175 -34.69 -11.35 -6.40
C SER A 175 -35.07 -11.86 -5.00
N TRP A 176 -36.19 -11.36 -4.47
CA TRP A 176 -36.67 -11.55 -3.09
C TRP A 176 -36.65 -13.01 -2.60
N GLY A 177 -37.05 -13.96 -3.45
CA GLY A 177 -37.01 -15.40 -3.11
C GLY A 177 -35.60 -15.94 -2.89
N LYS A 178 -34.61 -15.49 -3.69
CA LYS A 178 -33.20 -15.82 -3.46
C LYS A 178 -32.68 -15.14 -2.19
N ALA A 179 -33.03 -13.88 -1.95
CA ALA A 179 -32.67 -13.17 -0.73
C ALA A 179 -33.19 -13.89 0.53
N LYS A 180 -34.49 -14.27 0.58
CA LYS A 180 -35.09 -15.04 1.68
C LYS A 180 -34.36 -16.38 1.90
N ASN A 181 -33.94 -17.08 0.82
CA ASN A 181 -33.13 -18.31 0.91
C ASN A 181 -31.75 -18.08 1.53
N TYR A 182 -31.05 -16.99 1.19
CA TYR A 182 -29.74 -16.70 1.78
C TYR A 182 -29.83 -16.23 3.23
N PHE A 183 -30.80 -15.37 3.56
CA PHE A 183 -31.04 -14.98 4.96
C PHE A 183 -31.47 -16.16 5.84
N SER A 184 -32.16 -17.18 5.29
CA SER A 184 -32.54 -18.36 6.08
C SER A 184 -31.33 -19.23 6.49
N LYS A 185 -30.23 -19.19 5.74
CA LYS A 185 -29.00 -19.98 6.01
C LYS A 185 -28.18 -19.49 7.19
N ILE A 186 -28.38 -18.23 7.61
CA ILE A 186 -27.62 -17.59 8.68
C ILE A 186 -27.91 -18.28 10.02
N SER A 187 -26.90 -18.48 10.86
CA SER A 187 -27.06 -19.11 12.18
C SER A 187 -28.07 -18.37 13.08
N ALA A 188 -28.66 -19.08 14.04
CA ALA A 188 -29.63 -18.47 14.96
C ALA A 188 -29.05 -17.32 15.81
N PRO A 189 -27.81 -17.40 16.34
CA PRO A 189 -27.19 -16.26 17.04
C PRO A 189 -27.05 -15.01 16.15
N ASN A 190 -26.57 -15.17 14.92
CA ASN A 190 -26.31 -14.03 14.03
C ASN A 190 -27.58 -13.46 13.37
N LYS A 191 -28.69 -14.21 13.33
CA LYS A 191 -30.01 -13.68 12.91
C LYS A 191 -30.48 -12.50 13.77
N ASP A 192 -30.12 -12.46 15.05
CA ASP A 192 -30.42 -11.33 15.94
C ASP A 192 -29.46 -10.15 15.74
N THR A 193 -28.15 -10.43 15.61
CA THR A 193 -27.12 -9.42 15.25
C THR A 193 -27.49 -8.66 13.98
N TYR A 194 -27.90 -9.39 12.93
CA TYR A 194 -28.32 -8.84 11.65
C TYR A 194 -29.81 -8.41 11.60
N ARG A 195 -30.54 -8.48 12.73
CA ARG A 195 -31.95 -8.05 12.88
C ARG A 195 -32.93 -8.70 11.89
N LEU A 196 -32.61 -9.89 11.39
CA LEU A 196 -33.33 -10.57 10.29
C LEU A 196 -34.76 -10.98 10.65
N LYS A 197 -35.08 -11.10 11.94
CA LYS A 197 -36.47 -11.30 12.42
C LYS A 197 -37.46 -10.27 11.87
N ARG A 198 -37.01 -9.06 11.51
CA ARG A 198 -37.85 -8.01 10.91
C ARG A 198 -38.11 -8.18 9.40
N LEU A 199 -37.31 -8.98 8.72
CA LEU A 199 -37.44 -9.28 7.28
C LEU A 199 -38.31 -10.53 7.01
N ALA A 200 -38.76 -11.20 8.08
CA ALA A 200 -39.54 -12.44 8.04
C ALA A 200 -41.01 -12.23 8.43
N VAL A 201 -41.51 -10.99 8.41
CA VAL A 201 -42.93 -10.68 8.60
C VAL A 201 -43.62 -10.90 7.25
N ASP A 202 -44.31 -12.03 7.14
CA ASP A 202 -45.25 -12.33 6.05
C ASP A 202 -46.61 -11.61 6.29
#